data_AF-A0A957L6U9-F1
#
_entry.id   AF-A0A957L6U9-F1
#
_cell.length_a   1.000
_cell.length_b   1.000
_cell.length_c   1.000
_cell.angle_alpha   90.00
_cell.angle_beta   90.00
_cell.angle_gamma   90.00
#
_symmetry.space_group_name_H-M   'P 1'
#
loop_
_entity.id
_entity.type
_entity.pdbx_description
1 polymer ?
#
loop_
_entity_poly.entity_id
_entity_poly.type
_entity_poly.pdbx_seq_one_letter_code
_entity_poly.pdbx_strand_id
1 'polypeptide(L)'
;MATGSLEIYYEEPNFAPFAPHTLHFYLEQDGETRLLASTQLHNDGANLGDHNIEFIEVNSDRWQIWLKGAEQADEVWLLEQSDGAVTLAKEE
;
A
#
# COMPACT_ATOMS: atom_id res chain seq x y z
N MET A 1 13.09 -14.61 -14.30
CA MET A 1 12.80 -13.99 -12.99
C MET A 1 12.44 -12.55 -13.31
N ALA A 2 11.16 -12.20 -13.25
CA ALA A 2 10.72 -10.84 -13.54
C ALA A 2 10.93 -10.02 -12.27
N THR A 3 11.92 -9.13 -12.29
CA THR A 3 12.11 -8.11 -11.25
C THR A 3 11.10 -7.02 -11.51
N GLY A 4 9.93 -7.12 -10.89
CA GLY A 4 8.99 -6.00 -10.81
C GLY A 4 9.29 -5.12 -9.60
N SER A 5 8.94 -3.84 -9.67
CA SER A 5 8.99 -2.92 -8.52
C SER A 5 7.58 -2.51 -8.13
N LEU A 6 7.27 -2.58 -6.82
CA LEU A 6 6.00 -2.10 -6.30
C LEU A 6 6.10 -0.59 -6.03
N GLU A 7 5.17 0.17 -6.60
CA GLU A 7 4.98 1.59 -6.33
C GLU A 7 3.67 1.80 -5.55
N ILE A 8 3.66 2.79 -4.66
CA ILE A 8 2.46 3.16 -3.90
C ILE A 8 2.15 4.61 -4.21
N TYR A 9 0.93 4.85 -4.71
CA TYR A 9 0.42 6.21 -4.89
C TYR A 9 -0.59 6.52 -3.80
N TYR A 10 -0.54 7.76 -3.32
CA TYR A 10 -1.42 8.28 -2.30
C TYR A 10 -2.28 9.40 -2.90
N GLU A 11 -3.59 9.25 -2.77
CA GLU A 11 -4.54 10.31 -3.11
C GLU A 11 -4.77 11.21 -1.88
N GLU A 12 -4.16 12.39 -1.89
CA GLU A 12 -4.41 13.41 -0.86
C GLU A 12 -5.87 13.86 -0.91
N PRO A 13 -6.65 13.74 0.18
CA PRO A 13 -8.01 14.22 0.20
C PRO A 13 -8.00 15.74 0.09
N ASN A 14 -8.68 16.23 -0.95
CA ASN A 14 -8.79 17.65 -1.25
C ASN A 14 -9.50 18.36 -0.07
N PHE A 15 -8.72 18.96 0.84
CA PHE A 15 -9.17 19.88 1.90
C PHE A 15 -9.99 19.33 3.08
N ALA A 16 -9.81 18.07 3.49
CA ALA A 16 -10.44 17.55 4.73
C ALA A 16 -9.42 16.86 5.66
N PRO A 17 -9.12 17.43 6.85
CA PRO A 17 -8.09 16.90 7.77
C PRO A 17 -8.42 15.51 8.35
N PHE A 18 -9.67 15.04 8.22
CA PHE A 18 -10.15 13.75 8.73
C PHE A 18 -10.73 12.85 7.62
N ALA A 19 -10.41 13.14 6.36
CA ALA A 19 -10.84 12.29 5.26
C ALA A 19 -9.95 11.04 5.19
N PRO A 20 -10.51 9.87 4.83
CA PRO A 20 -9.72 8.67 4.60
C PRO A 20 -8.78 8.89 3.43
N HIS A 21 -7.57 8.36 3.57
CA HIS A 21 -6.53 8.36 2.56
C HIS A 21 -6.66 7.12 1.70
N THR A 22 -6.74 7.27 0.38
CA THR A 22 -6.73 6.11 -0.52
C THR A 22 -5.29 5.82 -0.93
N LEU A 23 -4.86 4.60 -0.66
CA LEU A 23 -3.57 4.04 -1.08
C LEU A 23 -3.81 3.13 -2.27
N HIS A 24 -3.05 3.33 -3.33
CA HIS A 24 -3.06 2.51 -4.54
C HIS A 24 -1.73 1.79 -4.69
N PHE A 25 -1.77 0.48 -4.84
CA PHE A 25 -0.58 -0.36 -5.01
C PHE A 25 -0.42 -0.68 -6.50
N TYR A 26 0.72 -0.34 -7.08
CA TYR A 26 1.06 -0.58 -8.48
C TYR A 26 2.27 -1.49 -8.59
N LEU A 27 2.28 -2.40 -9.56
CA LEU A 27 3.46 -3.18 -9.91
C LEU A 27 3.95 -2.71 -11.28
N GLU A 28 5.19 -2.25 -11.34
CA GLU A 28 5.92 -2.11 -12.59
C GLU A 28 6.59 -3.45 -12.90
N GLN A 29 6.24 -4.08 -14.01
CA GLN A 29 6.89 -5.29 -14.49
C GLN A 29 7.06 -5.20 -16.01
N ASP A 30 8.24 -5.54 -16.52
CA ASP A 30 8.55 -5.53 -17.96
C ASP A 30 8.26 -4.17 -18.65
N GLY A 31 8.33 -3.06 -17.88
CA GLY A 31 8.05 -1.71 -18.35
C GLY A 31 6.56 -1.32 -18.37
N GLU A 32 5.68 -2.18 -17.84
CA GLU A 32 4.25 -1.91 -17.68
C GLU A 32 3.91 -1.72 -16.19
N THR A 33 3.30 -0.57 -15.87
CA THR A 33 2.75 -0.28 -14.53
C THR A 33 1.29 -0.71 -14.47
N ARG A 34 0.95 -1.64 -13.57
CA ARG A 34 -0.42 -2.11 -13.36
C ARG A 34 -0.89 -1.85 -11.94
N LEU A 35 -2.12 -1.38 -11.78
CA LEU A 35 -2.77 -1.28 -10.47
C LEU A 35 -3.05 -2.70 -9.95
N LEU A 36 -2.52 -3.02 -8.79
CA LEU A 36 -2.72 -4.28 -8.10
C LEU A 36 -3.93 -4.23 -7.16
N ALA A 37 -3.97 -3.24 -6.27
CA ALA A 37 -5.01 -3.12 -5.25
C ALA A 37 -5.16 -1.68 -4.76
N SER A 38 -6.23 -1.39 -4.03
CA SER A 38 -6.41 -0.11 -3.35
C SER A 38 -7.03 -0.32 -1.97
N THR A 39 -6.62 0.48 -0.99
CA THR A 39 -7.18 0.44 0.36
C THR A 39 -7.36 1.85 0.90
N GLN A 40 -8.21 1.99 1.91
CA GLN A 40 -8.45 3.25 2.60
C GLN A 40 -7.83 3.19 3.99
N LEU A 41 -6.87 4.06 4.25
CA LEU A 41 -6.41 4.30 5.61
C LEU A 41 -7.27 5.40 6.23
N HIS A 42 -7.93 5.09 7.34
CA HIS A 42 -8.70 6.07 8.07
C HIS A 42 -7.74 7.00 8.82
N ASN A 43 -7.65 8.25 8.37
CA ASN A 43 -6.81 9.25 9.01
C ASN A 43 -7.58 9.99 10.12
N ASP A 44 -6.97 10.16 11.30
CA ASP A 44 -7.51 10.99 12.39
C ASP A 44 -6.68 12.26 12.65
N GLY A 45 -5.80 12.66 11.73
CA GLY A 45 -5.07 13.94 11.83
C GLY A 45 -3.66 13.98 11.24
N ALA A 46 -3.14 12.88 10.71
CA ALA A 46 -1.79 12.75 10.18
C ALA A 46 -1.76 12.82 8.64
N ASN A 47 -0.95 13.72 8.09
CA ASN A 47 -0.55 13.59 6.69
C ASN A 47 0.31 12.32 6.56
N LEU A 48 -0.20 11.31 5.86
CA LEU A 48 0.64 10.21 5.41
C LEU A 48 1.62 10.78 4.38
N GLY A 49 2.90 10.63 4.65
CA GLY A 49 3.97 10.89 3.69
C GLY A 49 4.88 9.68 3.57
N ASP A 50 5.88 9.76 2.70
CA ASP A 50 6.82 8.67 2.37
C ASP A 50 7.54 8.07 3.60
N HIS A 51 7.57 8.78 4.73
CA HIS A 51 8.20 8.31 5.97
C HIS A 51 7.37 7.31 6.79
N ASN A 52 6.09 7.12 6.44
CA ASN A 52 5.15 6.31 7.21
C ASN A 52 4.75 5.01 6.51
N ILE A 53 5.44 4.65 5.42
CA ILE A 53 5.16 3.42 4.68
C ILE A 53 6.45 2.63 4.58
N GLU A 54 6.46 1.42 5.14
CA GLU A 54 7.55 0.47 5.00
C GLU A 54 7.09 -0.72 4.17
N PHE A 55 7.99 -1.18 3.29
CA PHE A 55 7.74 -2.28 2.39
C PHE A 55 8.76 -3.37 2.63
N ILE A 56 8.27 -4.59 2.83
CA ILE A 56 9.09 -5.76 3.06
C ILE A 56 8.65 -6.81 2.04
N GLU A 57 9.54 -7.09 1.07
CA GLU A 57 9.36 -8.24 0.19
C GLU A 57 9.56 -9.52 1.00
N VAL A 58 8.50 -10.33 1.10
CA VAL A 58 8.55 -11.64 1.75
C VAL A 58 9.05 -12.67 0.75
N ASN A 59 8.54 -12.62 -0.49
CA ASN A 59 9.00 -13.37 -1.64
C ASN A 59 8.48 -12.74 -2.95
N SER A 60 8.72 -13.40 -4.09
CA SER A 60 8.36 -12.92 -5.44
C SER A 60 6.89 -12.58 -5.66
N ASP A 61 6.01 -13.12 -4.83
CA ASP A 61 4.56 -13.03 -4.99
C ASP A 61 3.88 -12.52 -3.71
N ARG A 62 4.66 -12.13 -2.70
CA ARG A 62 4.14 -11.73 -1.39
C ARG A 62 4.93 -10.57 -0.82
N TRP A 63 4.18 -9.56 -0.42
CA TRP A 63 4.71 -8.34 0.16
C TRP A 63 3.98 -7.97 1.43
N GLN A 64 4.74 -7.52 2.41
CA GLN A 64 4.22 -6.97 3.65
C GLN A 64 4.38 -5.45 3.59
N ILE A 65 3.28 -4.75 3.83
CA ILE A 65 3.19 -3.30 3.78
C ILE A 65 2.85 -2.84 5.19
N TRP A 66 3.73 -2.02 5.75
CA TRP A 66 3.58 -1.44 7.08
C TRP A 66 3.20 0.02 6.91
N LEU A 67 1.98 0.35 7.32
CA LEU A 67 1.47 1.70 7.36
C LEU A 67 1.60 2.20 8.80
N LYS A 68 2.60 3.03 9.06
CA LYS A 68 2.88 3.57 10.38
C LYS A 68 1.93 4.71 10.67
N GLY A 69 1.13 4.56 11.72
CA GLY A 69 0.27 5.62 12.21
C GLY A 69 1.10 6.65 12.96
N ALA A 70 0.83 7.94 12.77
CA ALA A 70 1.42 8.96 13.64
C ALA A 70 0.73 9.00 15.02
N GLU A 71 -0.59 8.76 15.04
CA GLU A 71 -1.43 8.78 16.24
C GLU A 71 -2.30 7.52 16.41
N GLN A 72 -2.38 6.68 15.37
CA GLN A 72 -3.07 5.38 15.41
C GLN A 72 -2.06 4.23 15.49
N ALA A 73 -2.57 3.02 15.76
CA ALA A 73 -1.75 1.81 15.70
C ALA A 73 -1.24 1.59 14.27
N ASP A 74 -0.02 1.09 14.17
CA ASP A 74 0.53 0.64 12.89
C ASP A 74 -0.40 -0.42 12.29
N GLU A 75 -0.67 -0.28 10.99
CA GLU A 75 -1.39 -1.29 10.25
C GLU A 75 -0.43 -2.08 9.39
N VAL A 76 -0.54 -3.40 9.49
CA VAL A 76 0.23 -4.30 8.66
C VAL A 76 -0.72 -4.92 7.66
N TRP A 77 -0.34 -4.87 6.40
CA TRP A 77 -1.11 -5.38 5.29
C TRP A 77 -0.27 -6.38 4.51
N LEU A 78 -0.93 -7.43 4.05
CA LEU A 78 -0.34 -8.45 3.23
C LEU A 78 -0.93 -8.38 1.82
N LEU A 79 -0.04 -8.15 0.86
CA LEU A 79 -0.33 -8.20 -0.56
C LEU A 79 0.20 -9.52 -1.11
N GLU A 80 -0.69 -10.37 -1.62
CA GLU A 80 -0.34 -11.66 -2.23
C GLU A 80 -0.81 -11.67 -3.69
N GLN A 81 0.10 -12.00 -4.60
CA GLN A 81 -0.18 -12.24 -6.00
C GLN A 81 -0.22 -13.75 -6.24
N SER A 82 -1.24 -14.25 -6.92
CA SER A 82 -1.35 -15.67 -7.27
C SER A 82 -2.12 -15.83 -8.57
N ASP A 83 -1.54 -16.52 -9.55
CA ASP A 83 -2.16 -16.80 -10.86
C ASP A 83 -2.77 -15.56 -11.56
N GLY A 84 -2.11 -14.40 -11.41
CA GLY A 84 -2.56 -13.13 -11.99
C GLY A 84 -3.67 -12.41 -11.21
N ALA A 85 -4.15 -12.98 -10.12
CA ALA A 85 -4.97 -12.30 -9.13
C ALA A 85 -4.09 -11.66 -8.05
N VAL A 86 -4.58 -10.56 -7.48
CA VAL A 86 -3.97 -9.91 -6.31
C VAL A 86 -5.00 -9.93 -5.19
N THR A 87 -4.54 -10.32 -4.01
CA THR A 87 -5.30 -10.23 -2.76
C THR A 87 -4.59 -9.25 -1.83
N LEU A 88 -5.37 -8.37 -1.22
CA LEU A 88 -4.91 -7.49 -0.16
C LEU A 88 -5.70 -7.82 1.11
N ALA A 89 -4.99 -8.17 2.18
CA ALA A 89 -5.59 -8.49 3.47
C ALA A 89 -4.88 -7.73 4.59
N LYS A 90 -5.63 -7.26 5.58
CA LYS A 90 -5.08 -6.67 6.80
C LYS A 90 -4.62 -7.80 7.72
N GLU A 91 -3.39 -7.73 8.22
CA GLU A 91 -2.91 -8.60 9.29
C GLU A 91 -3.42 -8.05 10.64
N GLU A 92 -4.04 -8.92 11.45
CA GLU A 92 -4.56 -8.58 12.80
C GLU A 92 -3.51 -8.68 13.91
#